data_AF-A0A661KCX8-F1
#
_entry.id   AF-A0A661KCX8-F1
#
_cell.length_a   1.000
_cell.length_b   1.000
_cell.length_c   1.000
_cell.angle_alpha   90.00
_cell.angle_beta   90.00
_cell.angle_gamma   90.00
#
_symmetry.space_group_name_H-M   'P 1'
#
loop_
_entity.id
_entity.type
_entity.pdbx_description
1 polymer ?
#
loop_
_entity_poly.entity_id
_entity_poly.type
_entity_poly.pdbx_seq_one_letter_code
_entity_poly.pdbx_strand_id
1 'polypeptide(L)' 'NPKKIFIEFDKVAKSPKGEGWVEYMWPKPGEDKPSLKETYIYRVPGMDMYVGAGIYK' A
#
# COMPACT_ATOMS: atom_id res chain seq x y z
N ASN A 1 2.43 10.13 -14.98
CA ASN A 1 1.32 10.34 -14.03
C ASN A 1 1.64 9.58 -12.76
N PRO A 2 1.84 10.22 -11.60
CA PRO A 2 2.18 9.49 -10.36
C PRO A 2 1.02 8.58 -9.95
N LYS A 3 1.32 7.38 -9.47
CA LYS A 3 0.32 6.44 -8.96
C LYS A 3 -0.35 7.08 -7.73
N LYS A 4 -1.69 7.13 -7.72
CA LYS A 4 -2.45 7.62 -6.56
C LYS A 4 -2.52 6.52 -5.49
N ILE A 5 -1.40 6.28 -4.81
CA ILE A 5 -1.20 5.08 -3.98
C ILE A 5 -2.27 4.88 -2.92
N PHE A 6 -2.74 5.94 -2.26
CA PHE A 6 -3.75 5.83 -1.20
C PHE A 6 -5.12 5.43 -1.76
N ILE A 7 -5.43 5.81 -3.01
CA ILE A 7 -6.63 5.33 -3.70
C ILE A 7 -6.50 3.84 -4.02
N GLU A 8 -5.32 3.38 -4.41
CA GLU A 8 -5.08 1.96 -4.68
C GLU A 8 -5.13 1.12 -3.40
N PHE A 9 -4.62 1.62 -2.28
CA PHE A 9 -4.75 0.97 -0.97
C PHE A 9 -6.22 0.88 -0.55
N ASP A 10 -6.98 1.98 -0.68
CA ASP A 10 -8.42 2.02 -0.38
C ASP A 10 -9.21 1.02 -1.23
N LYS A 11 -8.91 0.92 -2.54
CA LYS A 11 -9.52 -0.09 -3.43
C LYS A 11 -9.25 -1.52 -2.96
N VAL A 12 -8.02 -1.83 -2.55
CA VAL A 12 -7.66 -3.16 -2.04
C VAL A 12 -8.39 -3.46 -0.73
N ALA A 13 -8.40 -2.51 0.21
CA ALA A 13 -9.08 -2.66 1.49
C ALA A 13 -10.61 -2.81 1.33
N LYS A 14 -11.21 -2.12 0.36
CA LYS A 14 -12.65 -2.21 0.05
C LYS A 14 -13.02 -3.39 -0.85
N SER A 15 -12.05 -4.14 -1.37
CA SER A 15 -12.33 -5.34 -2.16
C SER A 15 -13.06 -6.40 -1.32
N PRO A 16 -13.79 -7.35 -1.94
CA PRO A 16 -14.43 -8.44 -1.21
C PRO A 16 -13.45 -9.27 -0.35
N LYS A 17 -12.19 -9.39 -0.80
CA LYS A 17 -11.13 -10.06 -0.07
C LYS A 17 -10.64 -9.22 1.12
N GLY A 18 -10.69 -7.90 1.00
CA GLY A 18 -10.24 -6.95 2.03
C GLY A 18 -8.72 -6.84 2.17
N GLU A 19 -7.95 -7.48 1.30
CA GLU A 19 -6.50 -7.55 1.41
C GLU A 19 -5.83 -7.81 0.05
N GLY A 20 -4.55 -7.43 -0.08
CA GLY A 20 -3.79 -7.66 -1.30
C GLY A 20 -2.51 -6.83 -1.41
N TRP A 21 -1.71 -7.13 -2.44
CA TRP A 21 -0.44 -6.48 -2.72
C TRP A 21 -0.61 -5.25 -3.62
N VAL A 22 0.14 -4.18 -3.32
CA VAL A 22 0.24 -2.98 -4.14
C VAL A 22 1.69 -2.59 -4.33
N GLU A 23 2.13 -2.55 -5.58
CA GLU A 23 3.47 -2.10 -5.97
C GLU A 23 3.47 -0.62 -6.36
N TYR A 24 4.45 0.16 -5.88
CA TYR A 24 4.59 1.60 -6.15
C TYR A 24 6.03 2.08 -5.88
N MET A 25 6.36 3.27 -6.35
CA MET A 25 7.63 3.92 -6.06
C MET A 25 7.54 4.70 -4.74
N TRP A 26 8.49 4.48 -3.84
CA TRP A 26 8.56 5.19 -2.55
C TRP A 26 10.02 5.36 -2.10
N PRO A 27 10.41 6.50 -1.51
CA PRO A 27 11.75 6.66 -0.94
C PRO A 27 11.99 5.68 0.23
N LYS A 28 13.22 5.18 0.36
CA LYS A 28 13.66 4.49 1.58
C LYS A 28 13.82 5.51 2.72
N PRO A 29 13.73 5.10 3.99
CA PRO A 29 14.01 6.00 5.11
C PRO A 29 15.41 6.60 4.98
N GLY A 30 15.50 7.93 4.98
CA GLY A 30 16.77 8.66 4.82
C GLY A 30 17.26 8.84 3.38
N GLU A 31 16.49 8.41 2.37
CA GLU A 31 16.82 8.60 0.95
C GLU A 31 15.77 9.45 0.23
N ASP A 32 16.20 10.29 -0.71
CA ASP A 32 15.28 11.11 -1.53
C ASP A 32 14.84 10.40 -2.82
N LYS A 33 15.64 9.45 -3.31
CA LYS A 33 15.36 8.75 -4.56
C LYS A 33 14.33 7.63 -4.33
N PRO A 34 13.20 7.62 -5.06
CA PRO A 34 12.23 6.54 -4.95
C PRO A 34 12.83 5.20 -5.38
N SER A 35 12.55 4.15 -4.60
CA SER A 35 12.80 2.75 -4.92
C SER A 35 11.48 2.01 -5.13
N LEU A 36 11.51 0.88 -5.82
CA LEU A 36 10.34 0.03 -5.96
C LEU A 36 9.98 -0.57 -4.60
N LYS A 37 8.72 -0.43 -4.19
CA LYS A 37 8.19 -0.96 -2.93
C LYS A 37 6.92 -1.73 -3.21
N GLU A 38 6.78 -2.86 -2.55
CA GLU A 38 5.58 -3.69 -2.58
C GLU A 38 5.01 -3.77 -1.16
N THR A 39 3.75 -3.38 -0.99
CA THR A 39 3.07 -3.32 0.31
C THR A 39 1.83 -4.19 0.29
N TYR A 40 1.69 -5.06 1.28
CA TYR A 40 0.47 -5.79 1.56
C TYR A 40 -0.47 -4.91 2.36
N ILE A 41 -1.70 -4.76 1.88
CA ILE A 41 -2.79 -4.03 2.54
C ILE A 41 -3.74 -5.05 3.15
N TYR A 42 -4.21 -4.79 4.36
CA TYR A 42 -5.18 -5.61 5.09
C TYR A 42 -6.23 -4.72 5.78
N ARG A 43 -7.51 -4.89 5.43
CA ARG A 43 -8.63 -4.23 6.10
C ARG A 43 -8.83 -4.84 7.48
N VAL A 44 -8.83 -4.00 8.52
CA VAL A 44 -9.05 -4.42 9.90
C VAL A 44 -10.53 -4.80 10.08
N PRO A 45 -10.87 -6.03 10.46
CA PRO A 45 -12.26 -6.43 10.64
C PRO A 45 -12.98 -5.57 11.69
N GLY A 46 -14.18 -5.09 11.35
CA GLY A 46 -15.00 -4.29 12.26
C GLY A 46 -14.54 -2.83 12.47
N MET A 47 -13.53 -2.37 11.74
CA MET A 47 -13.04 -0.98 11.81
C MET A 47 -12.94 -0.36 10.41
N ASP A 48 -13.22 0.94 10.29
CA ASP A 48 -12.98 1.69 9.05
C ASP A 48 -11.49 2.08 8.93
N MET A 49 -10.65 1.06 8.80
CA MET A 49 -9.19 1.18 8.78
C MET A 49 -8.56 0.01 8.03
N TYR A 50 -7.40 0.25 7.42
CA TYR A 50 -6.50 -0.78 6.94
C TYR A 50 -5.09 -0.58 7.51
N VAL A 51 -4.34 -1.67 7.61
CA VAL A 51 -2.90 -1.66 7.90
C VAL A 51 -2.13 -2.06 6.66
N GLY A 52 -0.90 -1.56 6.55
CA GLY A 52 -0.01 -1.84 5.44
C GLY A 52 1.39 -2.19 5.91
N ALA A 53 1.95 -3.29 5.41
CA ALA A 53 3.35 -3.67 5.64
C ALA A 53 4.01 -3.99 4.30
N GLY A 54 5.22 -3.49 4.09
CA GLY A 54 5.85 -3.60 2.78
C GLY A 54 7.36 -3.69 2.81
N ILE A 55 7.90 -4.20 1.71
CA ILE A 55 9.32 -4.40 1.48
C ILE A 55 9.76 -3.57 0.28
N TYR A 56 10.96 -3.01 0.36
CA TYR A 56 11.62 -2.45 -0.81
C TYR A 56 12.25 -3.58 -1.60
N LYS A 57 12.08 -3.54 -2.93
CA LYS A 57 12.78 -4.43 -3.86
C LYS A 57 14.15 -3.85 -4.21
#